data_AF-A0A852LDQ5-F1
#
_entry.id   AF-A0A852LDQ5-F1
#
_cell.length_a   1.000
_cell.length_b   1.000
_cell.length_c   1.000
_cell.angle_alpha   90.00
_cell.angle_beta   90.00
_cell.angle_gamma   90.00
#
_symmetry.space_group_name_H-M   'P 1'
#
loop_
_entity.id
_entity.type
_entity.pdbx_description
1 polymer ?
#
loop_
_entity_poly.entity_id
_entity_poly.type
_entity_poly.pdbx_seq_one_letter_code
_entity_poly.pdbx_strand_id
1 'polypeptide(L)'
;ALFNLSLQEHGLDFQRLLDASAYKERFRQDMIRWGEEKRRADPGFFCRAAVQGATQPVWVVSDTRRLSDVEWFQAVYGAVVQTVRVVASEETRKRRNWVFVAG
;
A
#
# COMPACT_ATOMS: atom_id res chain seq x y z
N ALA A 1 3.53 -3.41 3.82
CA ALA A 1 3.10 -4.80 3.58
C ALA A 1 3.52 -5.33 2.21
N LEU A 2 3.06 -4.73 1.09
CA LEU A 2 3.33 -5.25 -0.27
C LEU A 2 4.81 -5.51 -0.57
N PHE A 3 5.68 -4.53 -0.32
CA PHE A 3 7.12 -4.67 -0.58
C PHE A 3 7.75 -5.81 0.22
N ASN A 4 7.52 -5.85 1.53
CA ASN A 4 8.09 -6.87 2.41
C ASN A 4 7.59 -8.29 2.09
N LEU A 5 6.32 -8.45 1.73
CA LEU A 5 5.77 -9.76 1.40
C LEU A 5 6.26 -10.25 0.03
N SER A 6 6.35 -9.35 -0.95
CA SER A 6 6.92 -9.69 -2.27
C SER A 6 8.41 -10.06 -2.17
N LEU A 7 9.16 -9.44 -1.26
CA LEU A 7 10.55 -9.78 -0.98
C LEU A 7 10.70 -11.23 -0.50
N GLN A 8 9.86 -11.62 0.46
CA GLN A 8 9.86 -12.98 1.03
C GLN A 8 9.46 -14.05 0.01
N GLU A 9 8.49 -13.76 -0.84
CA GLU A 9 7.95 -14.72 -1.82
C GLU A 9 8.84 -14.86 -3.07
N HIS A 10 9.51 -13.80 -3.50
CA HIS A 10 10.27 -13.77 -4.76
C HIS A 10 11.79 -13.71 -4.57
N GLY A 11 12.30 -13.72 -3.33
CA GLY A 11 13.73 -13.67 -3.04
C GLY A 11 14.41 -12.40 -3.56
N LEU A 12 13.70 -11.27 -3.55
CA LEU A 12 14.21 -10.01 -4.06
C LEU A 12 15.24 -9.39 -3.09
N ASP A 13 16.20 -8.64 -3.64
CA ASP A 13 17.23 -7.96 -2.84
C ASP A 13 16.66 -6.71 -2.17
N PHE A 14 16.58 -6.75 -0.83
CA PHE A 14 16.07 -5.67 0.02
C PHE A 14 16.81 -4.34 -0.19
N GLN A 15 18.14 -4.37 -0.31
CA GLN A 15 18.95 -3.15 -0.45
C GLN A 15 18.68 -2.47 -1.79
N ARG A 16 18.45 -3.24 -2.86
CA ARG A 16 18.19 -2.71 -4.20
C ARG A 16 16.77 -2.20 -4.41
N LEU A 17 15.81 -2.65 -3.60
CA LEU A 17 14.42 -2.15 -3.60
C LEU A 17 14.24 -0.85 -2.80
N LEU A 18 15.14 -0.59 -1.84
CA LEU A 18 15.20 0.68 -1.12
C LEU A 18 15.81 1.79 -1.98
N ASP A 19 16.73 1.44 -2.88
CA ASP A 19 17.41 2.39 -3.73
C ASP A 19 16.48 3.00 -4.81
N ALA A 20 16.64 4.29 -5.11
CA ALA A 20 15.81 5.04 -6.06
C ALA A 20 16.15 4.74 -7.53
N SER A 21 16.60 3.52 -7.80
CA SER A 21 17.14 3.10 -9.08
C SER A 21 16.05 2.58 -10.03
N ALA A 22 16.32 2.60 -11.34
CA ALA A 22 15.45 2.02 -12.38
C ALA A 22 15.09 0.54 -12.12
N TYR A 23 15.91 -0.15 -11.32
CA TYR A 23 15.65 -1.49 -10.83
C TYR A 23 14.31 -1.58 -10.08
N LYS A 24 14.05 -0.63 -9.16
CA LYS A 24 12.81 -0.60 -8.36
C LYS A 24 11.57 -0.44 -9.23
N GLU A 25 11.64 0.40 -10.25
CA GLU A 25 10.49 0.65 -11.14
C GLU A 25 10.18 -0.56 -12.01
N ARG A 26 11.21 -1.31 -12.45
CA ARG A 26 11.03 -2.54 -13.21
C ARG A 26 10.25 -3.61 -12.43
N PHE A 27 10.56 -3.81 -11.15
CA PHE A 27 9.84 -4.79 -10.33
C PHE A 27 8.52 -4.25 -9.78
N ARG A 28 8.32 -2.93 -9.74
CA ARG A 28 7.10 -2.32 -9.21
C ARG A 28 5.85 -2.79 -9.96
N GLN A 29 5.91 -2.91 -11.29
CA GLN A 29 4.77 -3.38 -12.07
C GLN A 29 4.41 -4.83 -11.73
N ASP A 30 5.40 -5.71 -11.66
CA ASP A 30 5.20 -7.12 -11.28
C ASP A 30 4.66 -7.24 -9.86
N MET A 31 5.18 -6.44 -8.92
CA MET A 31 4.69 -6.38 -7.54
C MET A 31 3.26 -5.87 -7.44
N ILE A 32 2.88 -4.88 -8.26
CA ILE A 32 1.50 -4.42 -8.35
C ILE A 32 0.62 -5.54 -8.86
N ARG A 33 0.99 -6.20 -9.96
CA ARG A 33 0.22 -7.30 -10.55
C ARG A 33 0.00 -8.43 -9.55
N TRP A 34 1.08 -8.92 -8.95
CA TRP A 34 1.03 -9.96 -7.92
C TRP A 34 0.19 -9.52 -6.71
N GLY A 35 0.36 -8.28 -6.27
CA GLY A 35 -0.43 -7.72 -5.17
C GLY A 35 -1.93 -7.66 -5.49
N GLU A 36 -2.31 -7.30 -6.71
CA GLU A 36 -3.71 -7.31 -7.16
C GLU A 36 -4.26 -8.73 -7.29
N GLU A 37 -3.45 -9.72 -7.65
CA GLU A 37 -3.82 -11.14 -7.66
C GLU A 37 -4.09 -11.64 -6.22
N LYS A 38 -3.18 -11.35 -5.27
CA LYS A 38 -3.37 -11.70 -3.85
C LYS A 38 -4.60 -11.01 -3.24
N ARG A 39 -4.84 -9.73 -3.54
CA ARG A 39 -6.05 -9.00 -3.07
C ARG A 39 -7.35 -9.57 -3.65
N ARG A 40 -7.34 -10.00 -4.91
CA ARG A 40 -8.52 -10.61 -5.54
C ARG A 40 -8.89 -11.93 -4.88
N ALA A 41 -7.90 -12.73 -4.51
CA ALA A 41 -8.13 -13.97 -3.77
C ALA A 41 -8.52 -13.72 -2.30
N ASP A 42 -7.89 -12.72 -1.67
CA ASP A 42 -8.09 -12.40 -0.26
C ASP A 42 -7.90 -10.90 -0.01
N PRO A 43 -9.00 -10.13 0.10
CA PRO A 43 -8.95 -8.69 0.34
C PRO A 43 -8.20 -8.30 1.61
N GLY A 44 -8.16 -9.18 2.61
CA GLY A 44 -7.51 -8.94 3.90
C GLY A 44 -6.03 -9.31 3.95
N PHE A 45 -5.46 -9.89 2.88
CA PHE A 45 -4.09 -10.42 2.88
C PHE A 45 -3.05 -9.40 3.37
N PHE A 46 -3.06 -8.20 2.80
CA PHE A 46 -2.13 -7.13 3.18
C PHE A 46 -2.52 -6.44 4.49
N CYS A 47 -3.82 -6.35 4.80
CA CYS A 47 -4.27 -5.70 6.03
C CYS A 47 -3.87 -6.51 7.25
N ARG A 48 -4.02 -7.84 7.22
CA ARG A 48 -3.56 -8.72 8.31
C ARG A 48 -2.06 -8.62 8.53
N ALA A 49 -1.27 -8.61 7.45
CA ALA A 49 0.16 -8.43 7.55
C ALA A 49 0.57 -7.04 8.07
N ALA A 50 -0.24 -6.00 7.80
CA ALA A 50 0.04 -4.64 8.26
C ALA A 50 -0.16 -4.46 9.78
N VAL A 51 -1.07 -5.23 10.38
CA VAL A 51 -1.39 -5.16 11.82
C VAL A 51 -0.67 -6.23 12.65
N GLN A 52 0.01 -7.18 12.00
CA GLN A 52 0.68 -8.27 12.68
C GLN A 52 1.74 -7.74 13.64
N GLY A 53 1.58 -8.04 14.94
CA GLY A 53 2.51 -7.63 15.98
C GLY A 53 2.37 -6.18 16.46
N ALA A 54 1.38 -5.43 15.97
CA ALA A 54 1.09 -4.09 16.47
C ALA A 54 0.43 -4.18 17.86
N THR A 55 0.95 -3.42 18.82
CA THR A 55 0.50 -3.43 20.23
C THR A 55 0.14 -2.03 20.75
N GLN A 56 0.46 -1.00 19.97
CA GLN A 56 0.20 0.39 20.30
C GLN A 56 -1.31 0.65 20.37
N PRO A 57 -1.79 1.58 21.19
CA PRO A 57 -3.22 1.85 21.34
C PRO A 57 -3.84 2.58 20.14
N VAL A 58 -3.04 3.23 19.30
CA VAL A 58 -3.48 4.00 18.12
C VAL A 58 -2.63 3.61 16.93
N TRP A 59 -3.28 3.24 15.82
CA TRP A 59 -2.62 2.85 14.57
C TRP A 59 -2.97 3.80 13.45
N VAL A 60 -1.96 4.17 12.64
CA VAL A 60 -2.14 4.98 11.43
C VAL A 60 -1.78 4.14 10.22
N VAL A 61 -2.80 3.71 9.47
CA VAL A 61 -2.60 3.00 8.20
C VAL A 61 -2.55 4.04 7.08
N SER A 62 -1.34 4.44 6.68
CA SER A 62 -1.13 5.60 5.81
C SER A 62 -1.35 5.34 4.31
N ASP A 63 -1.30 4.10 3.84
CA ASP A 63 -1.34 3.76 2.41
C ASP A 63 -2.45 2.73 2.10
N THR A 64 -3.70 3.11 2.38
CA THR A 64 -4.90 2.39 1.89
C THR A 64 -5.21 2.86 0.48
N ARG A 65 -5.08 1.96 -0.50
CA ARG A 65 -5.21 2.32 -1.93
C ARG A 65 -6.52 1.87 -2.53
N ARG A 66 -7.19 0.89 -1.91
CA ARG A 66 -8.42 0.28 -2.41
C ARG A 66 -9.53 0.42 -1.39
N LEU A 67 -10.76 0.46 -1.88
CA LEU A 67 -11.96 0.45 -1.03
C LEU A 67 -12.01 -0.81 -0.17
N SER A 68 -11.61 -1.95 -0.73
CA SER A 68 -11.52 -3.24 -0.03
C SER A 68 -10.63 -3.20 1.22
N ASP A 69 -9.57 -2.37 1.22
CA ASP A 69 -8.72 -2.21 2.40
C ASP A 69 -9.53 -1.59 3.54
N VAL A 70 -10.28 -0.51 3.22
CA VAL A 70 -11.12 0.23 4.17
C VAL A 70 -12.25 -0.64 4.69
N GLU A 71 -12.96 -1.33 3.79
CA GLU A 71 -14.05 -2.27 4.12
C GLU A 71 -13.57 -3.37 5.06
N TRP A 72 -12.37 -3.91 4.82
CA TRP A 72 -11.78 -4.93 5.68
C TRP A 72 -11.51 -4.40 7.09
N PHE A 73 -10.88 -3.22 7.21
CA PHE A 73 -10.62 -2.63 8.54
C PHE A 73 -11.92 -2.33 9.29
N GLN A 74 -12.91 -1.76 8.61
CA GLN A 74 -14.22 -1.49 9.21
C GLN A 74 -14.93 -2.78 9.64
N ALA A 75 -14.84 -3.85 8.86
CA ALA A 75 -15.43 -5.13 9.22
C ALA A 75 -14.75 -5.78 10.45
N VAL A 76 -13.42 -5.66 10.57
CA VAL A 76 -12.65 -6.31 11.64
C VAL A 76 -12.62 -5.52 12.94
N TYR A 77 -12.49 -4.20 12.87
CA TYR A 77 -12.33 -3.34 14.06
C TYR A 77 -13.58 -2.49 14.36
N GLY A 78 -14.55 -2.42 13.44
CA GLY A 78 -15.82 -1.76 13.68
C GLY A 78 -15.69 -0.26 13.93
N ALA A 79 -16.39 0.23 14.95
CA ALA A 79 -16.60 1.64 15.21
C ALA A 79 -15.34 2.43 15.62
N VAL A 80 -14.23 1.75 15.97
CA VAL A 80 -12.97 2.44 16.31
C VAL A 80 -12.20 2.91 15.07
N VAL A 81 -12.58 2.44 13.87
CA VAL A 81 -11.92 2.82 12.62
C VAL A 81 -12.39 4.19 12.18
N GLN A 82 -11.43 5.09 11.95
CA GLN A 82 -11.68 6.41 11.39
C GLN A 82 -11.01 6.54 10.03
N THR A 83 -11.76 6.98 9.01
CA THR A 83 -11.25 7.14 7.65
C THR A 83 -10.97 8.61 7.35
N VAL A 84 -9.73 8.93 6.97
CA VAL A 84 -9.31 10.29 6.62
C VAL A 84 -8.91 10.33 5.15
N ARG A 85 -9.64 11.10 4.33
CA ARG A 85 -9.30 11.30 2.91
C ARG A 85 -8.49 12.59 2.75
N VAL A 86 -7.20 12.43 2.45
CA VAL A 86 -6.33 13.57 2.11
C VAL A 86 -6.54 13.94 0.64
N VAL A 87 -6.86 15.21 0.37
CA VAL A 87 -7.03 15.76 -0.98
C VAL A 87 -6.19 17.03 -1.09
N ALA A 88 -5.59 17.26 -2.25
CA ALA A 88 -4.88 18.49 -2.58
C ALA A 88 -5.41 19.04 -3.92
N SER A 89 -5.49 20.37 -4.03
CA SER A 89 -5.85 21.01 -5.29
C SER A 89 -4.85 20.65 -6.38
N GLU A 90 -5.31 20.63 -7.64
CA GLU A 90 -4.43 20.37 -8.79
C GLU A 90 -3.28 21.40 -8.84
N GLU A 91 -3.57 22.66 -8.53
CA GLU A 91 -2.55 23.72 -8.40
C GLU A 91 -1.48 23.35 -7.37
N THR A 92 -1.88 22.93 -6.16
CA THR A 92 -0.93 22.51 -5.12
C THR A 92 -0.07 21.34 -5.58
N ARG A 93 -0.64 20.40 -6.33
CA ARG A 93 0.09 19.26 -6.89
C ARG A 93 1.08 19.71 -7.97
N LYS A 94 0.66 20.60 -8.88
CA LYS A 94 1.51 21.18 -9.93
C LYS A 94 2.69 21.97 -9.34
N ARG A 95 2.49 22.74 -8.27
CA ARG A 95 3.57 23.41 -7.52
C ARG A 95 4.61 22.43 -6.94
N ARG A 96 4.26 21.15 -6.81
CA ARG A 96 5.15 20.07 -6.38
C ARG A 96 5.67 19.22 -7.56
N ASN A 97 5.63 19.78 -8.78
CA ASN A 97 6.06 19.13 -10.02
C ASN A 97 5.29 17.85 -10.37
N TRP A 98 4.07 17.69 -9.85
CA TRP A 98 3.20 16.60 -10.28
C TRP A 98 2.69 16.87 -11.70
N VAL A 99 2.86 15.89 -12.58
CA VAL A 99 2.33 15.87 -13.95
C VAL A 99 1.42 14.65 -14.08
N PHE A 100 0.24 14.82 -14.68
CA PHE A 100 -0.62 13.69 -15.00
C PHE A 100 0.03 12.84 -16.09
N VAL A 101 0.09 11.54 -15.85
CA VAL A 101 0.49 10.55 -16.84
C VAL A 101 -0.66 9.56 -16.96
N ALA A 102 -1.22 9.44 -18.16
CA ALA A 102 -2.19 8.39 -18.44
C ALA A 102 -1.48 7.03 -18.32
N GLY A 103 -2.05 6.13 -17.53
CA GLY A 103 -1.57 4.76 -17.34
C GLY A 103 -2.36 3.77 -18.17
#